data_AF-A0A817TED6-F1
#
_entry.id   AF-A0A817TED6-F1
#
_cell.length_a   1.000
_cell.length_b   1.000
_cell.length_c   1.000
_cell.angle_alpha   90.00
_cell.angle_beta   90.00
_cell.angle_gamma   90.00
#
_symmetry.space_group_name_H-M   'P 1'
#
loop_
_entity.id
_entity.type
_entity.pdbx_description
1 polymer ?
#
loop_
_entity_poly.entity_id
_entity_poly.type
_entity_poly.pdbx_seq_one_letter_code
_entity_poly.pdbx_strand_id
1 'polypeptide(L)'
;MGSSLTLTLANIFMAKWQHNIVEEQTKTGEFYGRYIDDIFMTWNRSEEELRKLLDDANTWHPNIKLDYKIGNSLPFLDVQLTNNNGILSTSVYHKPAAEPYVTPFISDHPRP
;
A
#
# COMPACT_ATOMS: atom_id res chain seq x y z
N MET A 1 -10.78 -8.30 13.42
CA MET A 1 -10.66 -7.00 14.12
C MET A 1 -10.22 -7.28 15.55
N GLY A 2 -8.94 -7.05 15.85
CA GLY A 2 -8.34 -7.35 17.16
C GLY A 2 -8.65 -6.30 18.23
N SER A 3 -8.21 -6.55 19.46
CA SER A 3 -8.29 -5.59 20.57
C SER A 3 -7.62 -4.26 20.19
N SER A 4 -8.16 -3.13 20.67
CA SER A 4 -7.62 -1.79 20.43
C SER A 4 -6.14 -1.66 20.82
N LEU A 5 -5.72 -2.40 21.84
CA LEU A 5 -4.33 -2.45 22.28
C LEU A 5 -3.42 -3.13 21.25
N THR A 6 -3.89 -4.20 20.60
CA THR A 6 -3.11 -4.95 19.61
C THR A 6 -2.78 -4.08 18.40
N LEU A 7 -3.74 -3.30 17.90
CA LEU A 7 -3.52 -2.38 16.79
C LEU A 7 -2.51 -1.28 17.16
N THR A 8 -2.57 -0.80 18.40
CA THR A 8 -1.64 0.22 18.90
C THR A 8 -0.21 -0.33 18.97
N LEU A 9 -0.04 -1.54 19.51
CA LEU A 9 1.26 -2.20 19.56
C LEU A 9 1.83 -2.48 18.17
N ALA A 10 0.99 -2.94 17.23
CA ALA A 10 1.39 -3.15 15.84
C ALA A 10 1.86 -1.84 15.19
N ASN A 11 1.15 -0.74 15.41
CA ASN A 11 1.55 0.57 14.88
C ASN A 11 2.87 1.08 15.44
N ILE A 12 3.13 0.90 16.74
CA ILE A 12 4.40 1.29 17.36
C ILE A 12 5.55 0.48 16.76
N PHE A 13 5.36 -0.83 16.62
CA PHE A 13 6.35 -1.72 16.03
C PHE A 13 6.64 -1.35 14.57
N MET A 14 5.60 -1.15 13.76
CA MET A 14 5.73 -0.74 12.37
C MET A 14 6.37 0.65 12.23
N ALA A 15 6.10 1.58 13.15
CA ALA A 15 6.76 2.88 13.17
C ALA A 15 8.28 2.76 13.36
N LYS A 16 8.73 1.82 14.20
CA LYS A 16 10.16 1.52 14.38
C LYS A 16 10.76 0.84 13.15
N TRP A 17 10.05 -0.13 12.57
CA TRP A 17 10.49 -0.84 11.37
C TRP A 17 10.63 0.08 10.15
N GLN A 18 9.65 0.96 9.91
CA GLN A 18 9.63 1.84 8.73
C GLN A 18 10.55 3.07 8.86
N HIS A 19 11.22 3.27 10.01
CA HIS A 19 11.93 4.50 10.34
C HIS A 19 12.92 4.93 9.26
N ASN A 20 13.79 4.01 8.83
CA ASN A 20 14.82 4.30 7.81
C ASN A 20 14.20 4.65 6.45
N ILE A 21 13.12 3.96 6.07
CA ILE A 21 12.41 4.19 4.81
C ILE A 21 11.81 5.60 4.83
N VAL A 22 11.09 5.94 5.90
CA VAL A 22 10.45 7.26 6.05
C VAL A 22 11.49 8.38 6.08
N GLU A 23 12.62 8.16 6.75
CA GLU A 23 13.70 9.15 6.80
C GLU A 23 14.29 9.40 5.41
N GLU A 24 14.50 8.34 4.63
CA GLU A 24 14.99 8.45 3.25
C GLU A 24 14.00 9.17 2.34
N GLN A 25 12.71 8.82 2.41
CA GLN A 25 11.63 9.47 1.66
C GLN A 25 11.49 10.95 2.02
N THR A 26 11.63 11.29 3.31
CA THR A 26 11.58 12.68 3.78
C THR A 26 12.75 13.50 3.24
N LYS A 27 13.95 12.91 3.14
CA LYS A 27 15.14 13.57 2.59
C LYS A 27 15.01 13.87 1.09
N THR A 28 14.37 12.97 0.35
CA THR A 28 14.18 13.10 -1.12
C THR A 28 12.93 13.88 -1.50
N GLY A 29 12.03 14.16 -0.55
CA GLY A 29 10.74 14.80 -0.83
C GLY A 29 9.76 13.87 -1.54
N GLU A 30 9.95 12.56 -1.41
CA GLU A 30 9.11 11.53 -2.00
C GLU A 30 7.94 11.19 -1.06
N PHE A 31 6.83 10.72 -1.65
CA PHE A 31 5.65 10.32 -0.89
C PHE A 31 5.87 8.96 -0.23
N TYR A 32 5.47 8.85 1.04
CA TYR A 32 5.33 7.60 1.77
C TYR A 32 3.98 7.58 2.50
N GLY A 33 3.22 6.50 2.31
CA GLY A 33 1.95 6.27 2.99
C GLY A 33 1.84 4.83 3.46
N ARG A 34 1.30 4.63 4.67
CA ARG A 34 1.00 3.31 5.22
C ARG A 34 -0.43 3.28 5.75
N TYR A 35 -1.18 2.25 5.38
CA TYR A 35 -2.47 1.92 5.95
C TYR A 35 -2.43 0.50 6.52
N ILE A 36 -2.27 0.40 7.85
CA ILE A 36 -2.07 -0.87 8.56
C ILE A 36 -0.87 -1.63 7.97
N ASP A 37 -1.13 -2.62 7.11
CA ASP A 37 -0.14 -3.49 6.48
C ASP A 37 0.19 -3.06 5.04
N ASP A 38 -0.67 -2.24 4.41
CA ASP A 38 -0.46 -1.76 3.04
C ASP A 38 0.46 -0.53 3.04
N ILE A 39 1.52 -0.57 2.24
CA ILE A 39 2.50 0.52 2.09
C ILE A 39 2.53 0.97 0.63
N PHE A 40 2.57 2.27 0.42
CA PHE A 40 2.80 2.88 -0.88
C PHE A 40 3.87 3.97 -0.76
N MET A 41 4.80 4.00 -1.71
CA MET A 41 5.82 5.03 -1.80
C MET A 41 6.14 5.37 -3.26
N THR A 42 6.60 6.60 -3.48
CA THR A 42 7.12 7.03 -4.78
C THR A 42 8.64 6.97 -4.78
N TRP A 43 9.23 6.72 -5.95
CA TRP A 43 10.68 6.67 -6.09
C TRP A 43 11.12 7.27 -7.41
N ASN A 44 12.06 8.22 -7.35
CA ASN A 44 12.57 8.98 -8.49
C ASN A 44 14.05 8.67 -8.80
N ARG A 45 14.68 7.77 -8.04
CA ARG A 45 16.07 7.31 -8.26
C ARG A 45 16.09 5.98 -9.02
N SER A 46 17.25 5.35 -9.10
CA SER A 46 17.43 4.08 -9.81
C SER A 46 16.60 2.96 -9.18
N GLU A 47 16.12 2.03 -10.00
CA GLU A 47 15.36 0.88 -9.52
C GLU A 47 16.24 -0.05 -8.66
N GLU A 48 17.55 -0.09 -8.94
CA GLU A 48 18.52 -0.86 -8.15
C GLU A 48 18.62 -0.36 -6.71
N GLU A 49 18.64 0.97 -6.49
CA GLU A 49 18.63 1.53 -5.15
C GLU A 49 17.32 1.22 -4.41
N LEU A 50 16.19 1.28 -5.12
CA LEU A 50 14.88 0.93 -4.55
C LEU A 50 14.85 -0.54 -4.11
N ARG A 51 15.30 -1.46 -4.96
CA ARG A 51 15.35 -2.89 -4.66
C ARG A 51 16.23 -3.15 -3.45
N LYS A 52 17.40 -2.52 -3.39
CA LYS A 52 18.30 -2.62 -2.24
C LYS A 52 17.62 -2.15 -0.94
N LEU A 53 16.93 -1.01 -0.95
CA LEU A 53 16.18 -0.52 0.21
C LEU A 53 15.12 -1.52 0.67
N LEU A 54 14.36 -2.09 -0.27
CA LEU A 54 13.31 -3.06 0.03
C LEU A 54 13.88 -4.39 0.54
N ASP A 55 15.02 -4.82 0.01
CA ASP A 55 15.72 -6.02 0.47
C ASP A 55 16.30 -5.81 1.87
N ASP A 56 16.90 -4.65 2.14
CA ASP A 56 17.38 -4.28 3.49
C ASP A 56 16.21 -4.27 4.49
N ALA A 57 15.06 -3.71 4.11
CA ALA A 57 13.84 -3.71 4.93
C ALA A 57 13.31 -5.13 5.23
N ASN A 58 13.45 -6.05 4.28
CA ASN A 58 13.14 -7.47 4.44
C ASN A 58 14.11 -8.21 5.38
N THR A 59 15.32 -7.70 5.60
CA THR A 59 16.28 -8.29 6.56
C THR A 59 16.11 -7.80 7.99
N TRP A 60 15.32 -6.74 8.22
CA TRP A 60 15.22 -6.08 9.53
C TRP A 60 14.69 -7.00 10.65
N HIS A 61 13.77 -7.91 10.33
CA HIS A 61 13.26 -8.88 11.31
C HIS A 61 12.88 -10.20 10.63
N PRO A 62 13.27 -11.35 11.19
CA PRO A 62 13.12 -12.67 10.55
C PRO A 62 11.66 -13.07 10.28
N ASN A 63 10.72 -12.50 11.03
CA ASN A 63 9.29 -12.81 10.92
C ASN A 63 8.48 -11.74 10.16
N ILE A 64 9.11 -10.69 9.64
CA ILE A 64 8.45 -9.69 8.79
C ILE A 64 8.99 -9.86 7.38
N LYS A 65 8.10 -9.99 6.40
CA LYS A 65 8.47 -10.00 5.00
C LYS A 65 7.53 -9.10 4.22
N LEU A 66 8.11 -8.15 3.50
CA LEU A 66 7.46 -7.35 2.48
C LEU A 66 7.31 -8.15 1.20
N ASP A 67 6.06 -8.26 0.74
CA ASP A 67 5.75 -8.57 -0.64
C ASP A 67 5.52 -7.24 -1.38
N TYR A 68 6.37 -6.94 -2.37
CA TYR A 68 6.36 -5.64 -3.04
C TYR A 68 6.19 -5.78 -4.54
N LYS A 69 5.56 -4.77 -5.14
CA LYS A 69 5.42 -4.62 -6.60
C LYS A 69 5.92 -3.25 -6.99
N ILE A 70 6.73 -3.21 -8.05
CA ILE A 70 7.28 -1.98 -8.62
C ILE A 70 6.68 -1.83 -10.00
N GLY A 71 6.18 -0.64 -10.32
CA GLY A 71 5.62 -0.35 -11.62
C GLY A 71 5.01 1.05 -11.70
N ASN A 72 4.73 1.48 -12.92
CA ASN A 72 4.15 2.80 -13.18
C ASN A 72 2.66 2.87 -12.83
N SER A 73 1.97 1.73 -12.77
CA SER A 73 0.56 1.67 -12.41
C SER A 73 0.34 0.56 -11.39
N LEU A 74 -0.11 0.94 -10.20
CA LEU A 74 -0.29 0.03 -9.07
C LEU A 74 -1.59 0.35 -8.32
N PRO A 75 -2.35 -0.68 -7.90
CA PRO A 75 -3.45 -0.50 -6.97
C PRO A 75 -2.93 -0.32 -5.55
N PHE A 76 -3.54 0.61 -4.80
CA PHE A 76 -3.35 0.82 -3.37
C PHE A 76 -4.70 1.12 -2.73
N LEU A 77 -5.13 0.27 -1.79
CA LEU A 77 -6.49 0.27 -1.24
C LEU A 77 -7.54 0.16 -2.39
N ASP A 78 -8.47 1.11 -2.48
CA ASP A 78 -9.50 1.18 -3.51
C ASP A 78 -9.14 2.16 -4.65
N VAL A 79 -7.86 2.55 -4.75
CA VAL A 79 -7.36 3.53 -5.73
C VAL A 79 -6.32 2.91 -6.65
N GLN A 80 -6.46 3.12 -7.95
CA GLN A 80 -5.44 2.83 -8.95
C GLN A 80 -4.58 4.07 -9.14
N LEU A 81 -3.30 3.95 -8.82
CA LEU A 81 -2.30 5.00 -8.94
C LEU A 81 -1.53 4.77 -10.24
N THR A 82 -1.51 5.77 -11.13
CA THR A 82 -0.75 5.70 -12.39
C THR A 82 0.17 6.92 -12.52
N ASN A 83 1.45 6.66 -12.69
CA ASN A 83 2.46 7.67 -12.97
C ASN A 83 2.49 7.98 -14.48
N ASN A 84 2.06 9.20 -14.82
CA ASN A 84 2.12 9.76 -16.16
C ASN A 84 3.31 10.72 -16.27
N ASN A 85 4.51 10.19 -16.50
CA ASN A 85 5.74 10.96 -16.69
C ASN A 85 6.03 11.98 -15.56
N GLY A 86 5.87 11.56 -14.31
CA GLY A 86 6.09 12.39 -13.12
C GLY A 86 4.81 13.01 -12.54
N ILE A 87 3.67 12.88 -13.22
CA ILE A 87 2.38 13.31 -12.70
C ILE A 87 1.60 12.09 -12.22
N LEU A 88 1.36 12.01 -10.91
CA LEU A 88 0.59 10.93 -10.31
C LEU A 88 -0.91 11.18 -10.52
N SER A 89 -1.57 10.25 -11.22
CA SER A 89 -3.02 10.24 -11.44
C SER A 89 -3.69 9.14 -10.63
N THR A 90 -4.89 9.41 -10.14
CA THR A 90 -5.69 8.48 -9.33
C THR A 90 -6.99 8.15 -10.05
N SER A 91 -7.42 6.90 -9.95
CA SER A 91 -8.74 6.45 -10.41
C SER A 91 -9.26 5.37 -9.45
N VAL A 92 -10.54 5.04 -9.53
CA VAL A 92 -11.12 3.98 -8.68
C VAL A 92 -10.60 2.62 -9.16
N TYR A 93 -10.04 1.83 -8.25
CA TYR A 93 -9.62 0.46 -8.55
C TYR A 93 -10.75 -0.53 -8.28
N HIS A 94 -11.12 -1.30 -9.30
CA HIS A 94 -12.03 -2.42 -9.16
C HIS A 94 -11.25 -3.72 -9.30
N LYS A 95 -11.30 -4.57 -8.27
CA LYS A 95 -10.70 -5.91 -8.36
C LYS A 95 -11.36 -6.68 -9.52
N PRO A 96 -10.61 -7.39 -10.38
CA PRO A 96 -11.18 -8.11 -11.53
C PRO A 96 -12.28 -9.13 -11.17
N ALA A 97 -12.25 -9.66 -9.94
CA ALA A 97 -13.24 -10.60 -9.42
C ALA A 97 -14.37 -9.94 -8.61
N ALA A 98 -14.39 -8.61 -8.50
CA ALA A 98 -15.51 -7.88 -7.93
C ALA A 98 -16.60 -7.74 -9.00
N GLU A 99 -17.25 -8.85 -9.34
CA GLU A 99 -18.59 -8.73 -9.92
C GLU A 99 -19.47 -8.09 -8.84
N PRO A 100 -20.04 -6.90 -9.06
CA PRO A 100 -21.06 -6.41 -8.15
C PRO A 100 -22.16 -7.48 -8.15
N TYR A 101 -22.44 -8.05 -6.98
CA TYR A 101 -23.65 -8.83 -6.77
C TYR A 101 -24.83 -7.86 -6.89
N VAL A 102 -25.20 -7.53 -8.12
CA VAL A 102 -26.39 -6.76 -8.41
C VAL A 102 -27.54 -7.72 -8.25
N THR A 103 -28.35 -7.52 -7.22
CA THR A 103 -29.62 -8.25 -7.11
C THR A 103 -30.45 -7.92 -8.36
N PRO A 104 -30.86 -8.92 -9.15
CA PRO A 104 -31.71 -8.68 -10.30
C PRO A 104 -32.95 -7.89 -9.86
N PHE A 105 -33.45 -7.00 -10.72
CA PHE A 105 -34.68 -6.24 -10.44
C PHE A 105 -35.86 -7.14 -10.03
N ILE A 106 -35.88 -8.37 -10.54
CA ILE A 106 -36.90 -9.40 -10.29
C ILE A 106 -36.65 -10.23 -9.02
N SER A 107 -35.61 -9.93 -8.24
CA SER A 107 -35.31 -10.65 -7.01
C SER A 107 -36.33 -10.29 -5.93
N ASP A 108 -36.87 -11.30 -5.24
CA ASP A 108 -37.83 -11.17 -4.13
C ASP A 108 -37.21 -10.62 -2.83
N HIS A 109 -36.08 -9.94 -2.90
CA HIS A 109 -35.50 -9.28 -1.73
C HIS A 109 -36.38 -8.10 -1.27
N PRO A 110 -36.58 -7.93 0.05
CA PRO A 110 -37.32 -6.79 0.59
C PRO A 110 -36.69 -5.49 0.09
N ARG A 111 -37.52 -4.62 -0.50
CA ARG A 111 -37.07 -3.30 -0.93
C ARG A 111 -37.00 -2.37 0.30
N PRO A 112 -35.96 -1.54 0.44
CA PRO A 112 -35.93 -0.49 1.45
C PRO A 112 -36.98 0.59 1.18
#